data_AF-A0A9W4T2F5-F1
#
_entry.id   AF-A0A9W4T2F5-F1
#
_cell.length_a   1.000
_cell.length_b   1.000
_cell.length_c   1.000
_cell.angle_alpha   90.00
_cell.angle_beta   90.00
_cell.angle_gamma   90.00
#
_symmetry.space_group_name_H-M   'P 1'
#
loop_
_entity.id
_entity.type
_entity.pdbx_description
1 polymer ?
#
loop_
_entity_poly.entity_id
_entity_poly.type
_entity_poly.pdbx_seq_one_letter_code
_entity_poly.pdbx_strand_id
1 'polypeptide(L)'
;MPHTEAQEIIKFWHKVLYKLGIVKCPEPFQKLLCQGMILGPDGEKMSKSRGNIINPEELLEKYGADALRLYEVFIGPSEQTTSFGSHGVRNEEIEKAHAEVVIKVSAYYEKVKLNLVVSSLMEFINKCYQAKKKVMSLEHFLDFLKLLNPLAPHITEEM
;
A
#
# COMPACT_ATOMS: atom_id res chain seq x y z
N MET A 1 -6.92 -5.39 -20.48
CA MET A 1 -7.75 -4.92 -19.36
C MET A 1 -9.03 -5.75 -19.34
N PRO A 2 -9.24 -6.65 -18.37
CA PRO A 2 -10.40 -7.56 -18.35
C PRO A 2 -11.69 -6.96 -17.73
N HIS A 3 -11.67 -5.68 -17.32
CA HIS A 3 -12.77 -5.07 -16.58
C HIS A 3 -13.75 -4.25 -17.44
N THR A 4 -13.41 -3.95 -18.69
CA THR A 4 -14.23 -3.12 -19.58
C THR A 4 -15.52 -3.82 -20.02
N GLU A 5 -15.47 -5.12 -20.32
CA GLU A 5 -16.63 -5.87 -20.82
C GLU A 5 -17.73 -6.01 -19.74
N ALA A 6 -17.35 -6.29 -18.49
CA ALA A 6 -18.30 -6.36 -17.38
C ALA A 6 -18.95 -5.00 -17.11
N GLN A 7 -18.19 -3.91 -17.22
CA GLN A 7 -18.72 -2.54 -17.11
C GLN A 7 -19.72 -2.23 -18.22
N GLU A 8 -19.46 -2.68 -19.44
CA GLU A 8 -20.37 -2.51 -20.58
C GLU A 8 -21.68 -3.27 -20.39
N ILE A 9 -21.63 -4.50 -19.87
CA ILE A 9 -22.83 -5.28 -19.54
C ILE A 9 -23.67 -4.54 -18.50
N ILE A 10 -23.05 -4.00 -17.44
CA ILE A 10 -23.77 -3.25 -16.40
C ILE A 10 -24.37 -1.96 -16.97
N LYS A 11 -23.61 -1.21 -17.77
CA LYS A 11 -24.12 0.01 -18.44
C LYS A 11 -25.28 -0.32 -19.39
N PHE A 12 -25.21 -1.43 -20.12
CA PHE A 12 -26.26 -1.89 -21.01
C PHE A 12 -27.56 -2.13 -20.24
N TRP A 13 -27.53 -2.98 -19.22
CA TRP A 13 -28.72 -3.28 -18.41
C TRP A 13 -29.25 -2.05 -17.68
N HIS A 14 -28.38 -1.18 -17.17
CA HIS A 14 -28.80 0.06 -16.53
C HIS A 14 -29.55 0.98 -17.50
N LYS A 15 -29.09 1.08 -18.76
CA LYS A 15 -29.78 1.86 -19.81
C LYS A 15 -31.12 1.26 -20.21
N VAL A 16 -31.24 -0.07 -20.22
CA VAL A 16 -32.54 -0.75 -20.42
C VAL A 16 -33.50 -0.39 -19.29
N LEU A 17 -33.07 -0.49 -18.04
CA LEU A 17 -33.88 -0.15 -16.86
C LEU A 17 -34.26 1.33 -16.82
N TYR A 18 -33.37 2.22 -17.27
CA TYR A 18 -33.64 3.65 -17.35
C TYR A 18 -34.73 3.96 -18.38
N LYS A 19 -34.68 3.31 -19.56
CA LYS A 19 -35.73 3.44 -20.58
C LYS A 19 -37.08 2.90 -20.14
N LEU A 20 -37.09 1.88 -19.28
CA LEU A 20 -38.31 1.34 -18.66
C LEU A 20 -38.84 2.21 -17.50
N GLY A 21 -38.15 3.28 -17.14
CA GLY A 21 -38.55 4.18 -16.05
C GLY A 21 -38.34 3.60 -14.64
N ILE A 22 -37.59 2.50 -14.53
CA ILE A 22 -37.34 1.82 -13.24
C ILE A 22 -36.27 2.55 -12.43
N VAL A 23 -35.26 3.10 -13.09
CA VAL A 23 -34.17 3.88 -12.47
C VAL A 23 -34.21 5.33 -12.95
N LYS A 24 -33.83 6.26 -12.05
CA LYS A 24 -33.91 7.71 -12.30
C LYS A 24 -32.65 8.31 -12.91
N CYS A 25 -31.52 7.62 -12.82
CA CYS A 25 -30.24 8.11 -13.33
C CYS A 25 -29.89 7.40 -14.66
N PRO A 26 -29.30 8.11 -15.63
CA PRO A 26 -28.99 7.54 -16.95
C PRO A 26 -27.71 6.68 -16.96
N GLU A 27 -26.84 6.82 -15.96
CA GLU A 27 -25.58 6.07 -15.83
C GLU A 27 -25.49 5.42 -14.45
N PRO A 28 -25.01 4.16 -14.36
CA PRO A 28 -24.97 3.38 -13.11
C PRO A 28 -23.90 3.86 -12.11
N PHE A 29 -22.83 4.50 -12.59
CA PHE A 29 -21.70 4.91 -11.79
C PHE A 29 -21.31 6.35 -12.14
N GLN A 30 -21.25 7.25 -11.15
CA GLN A 30 -20.78 8.62 -11.36
C GLN A 30 -19.26 8.70 -11.50
N LYS A 31 -18.55 7.88 -10.72
CA LYS A 31 -17.10 7.72 -10.78
C LYS A 31 -16.78 6.25 -10.54
N LEU A 32 -15.87 5.71 -11.34
CA LEU A 32 -15.39 4.35 -11.23
C LEU A 32 -13.88 4.39 -11.04
N LEU A 33 -13.39 3.76 -9.99
CA LEU A 33 -11.97 3.55 -9.75
C LEU A 33 -11.67 2.08 -10.05
N CYS A 34 -10.87 1.82 -11.08
CA CYS A 34 -10.34 0.49 -11.35
C CYS A 34 -9.01 0.38 -10.63
N GLN A 35 -9.01 -0.37 -9.52
CA GLN A 35 -7.78 -0.62 -8.78
C GLN A 35 -6.79 -1.39 -9.67
N GLY A 36 -5.53 -0.96 -9.64
CA GLY A 36 -4.42 -1.67 -10.26
C GLY A 36 -4.20 -3.02 -9.57
N MET A 37 -3.58 -3.96 -10.27
CA MET A 37 -3.47 -5.32 -9.75
C MET A 37 -2.35 -5.43 -8.73
N ILE A 38 -2.64 -6.07 -7.60
CA ILE A 38 -1.60 -6.49 -6.67
C ILE A 38 -1.00 -7.81 -7.17
N LEU A 39 0.28 -7.80 -7.51
CA LEU A 39 1.03 -8.97 -7.97
C LEU A 39 1.62 -9.72 -6.77
N GLY A 40 1.95 -11.00 -6.94
CA GLY A 40 2.68 -11.75 -5.93
C GLY A 40 4.14 -11.28 -5.82
N PRO A 41 4.92 -11.88 -4.89
CA PRO A 41 6.34 -11.58 -4.71
C PRO A 41 7.18 -11.88 -5.96
N ASP A 42 6.67 -12.75 -6.82
CA ASP A 42 7.21 -13.17 -8.11
C ASP A 42 6.99 -12.12 -9.23
N GLY A 43 6.26 -11.03 -8.94
CA GLY A 43 5.91 -10.03 -9.95
C GLY A 43 4.86 -10.51 -10.94
N GLU A 44 4.14 -11.59 -10.61
CA GLU A 44 3.10 -12.18 -11.44
C GLU A 44 1.73 -12.06 -10.77
N LYS A 45 0.64 -12.23 -11.53
CA LYS A 45 -0.71 -12.22 -10.94
C LYS A 45 -0.83 -13.33 -9.89
N MET A 46 -1.27 -12.97 -8.68
CA MET A 46 -1.58 -13.94 -7.63
C MET A 46 -2.68 -14.91 -8.09
N SER A 47 -2.44 -16.21 -7.93
CA SER A 47 -3.42 -17.25 -8.25
C SER A 47 -3.16 -18.57 -7.51
N LYS A 48 -4.24 -19.32 -7.23
CA LYS A 48 -4.17 -20.59 -6.47
C LYS A 48 -3.32 -21.64 -7.18
N SER A 49 -3.40 -21.69 -8.51
CA SER A 49 -2.65 -22.65 -9.33
C SER A 49 -1.15 -22.36 -9.39
N ARG A 50 -0.74 -21.09 -9.21
CA ARG A 50 0.66 -20.68 -9.21
C ARG A 50 1.32 -20.79 -7.83
N GLY A 51 0.55 -20.99 -6.77
CA GLY A 51 1.07 -21.09 -5.40
C GLY A 51 1.70 -19.79 -4.87
N ASN A 52 1.49 -18.66 -5.56
CA ASN A 52 2.03 -17.34 -5.21
C ASN A 52 1.01 -16.48 -4.43
N ILE A 53 -0.01 -17.09 -3.86
CA ILE A 53 -0.99 -16.40 -3.01
C ILE A 53 -0.36 -16.15 -1.65
N ILE A 54 -0.50 -14.92 -1.19
CA ILE A 54 -0.17 -14.54 0.17
C ILE A 54 -1.43 -14.69 1.00
N ASN A 55 -1.36 -15.49 2.07
CA ASN A 55 -2.49 -15.73 2.95
C ASN A 55 -2.73 -14.48 3.83
N PRO A 56 -3.89 -13.80 3.71
CA PRO A 56 -4.16 -12.61 4.50
C PRO A 56 -4.31 -12.92 6.00
N GLU A 57 -4.76 -14.12 6.38
CA GLU A 57 -4.95 -14.49 7.79
C GLU A 57 -3.61 -14.52 8.55
N GLU A 58 -2.58 -15.11 7.94
CA GLU A 58 -1.22 -15.13 8.51
C GLU A 58 -0.65 -13.74 8.70
N LEU A 59 -0.94 -12.83 7.76
CA LEU A 59 -0.52 -11.45 7.86
C LEU A 59 -1.30 -10.69 8.94
N LEU A 60 -2.60 -10.94 9.05
CA LEU A 60 -3.49 -10.32 10.03
C LEU A 60 -3.07 -10.70 11.45
N GLU A 61 -2.77 -11.97 11.69
CA GLU A 61 -2.28 -12.45 12.98
C GLU A 61 -0.93 -11.85 13.35
N LYS A 62 -0.04 -11.68 12.36
CA LYS A 62 1.33 -11.21 12.59
C LYS A 62 1.43 -9.69 12.73
N TYR A 63 0.64 -8.93 11.99
CA TYR A 63 0.83 -7.49 11.82
C TYR A 63 -0.41 -6.65 12.11
N GLY A 64 -1.61 -7.24 12.22
CA GLY A 64 -2.86 -6.51 12.43
C GLY A 64 -3.53 -6.06 11.13
N ALA A 65 -4.84 -5.79 11.21
CA ALA A 65 -5.67 -5.43 10.06
C ALA A 65 -5.36 -4.04 9.50
N ASP A 66 -5.06 -3.09 10.38
CA ASP A 66 -4.89 -1.69 10.00
C ASP A 66 -3.52 -1.45 9.36
N ALA A 67 -2.47 -2.10 9.87
CA ALA A 67 -1.13 -2.11 9.28
C ALA A 67 -1.16 -2.65 7.84
N LEU A 68 -1.95 -3.69 7.58
CA LEU A 68 -2.11 -4.26 6.24
C LEU A 68 -2.87 -3.33 5.29
N ARG A 69 -4.00 -2.77 5.73
CA ARG A 69 -4.77 -1.81 4.92
C ARG A 69 -3.93 -0.59 4.58
N LEU A 70 -3.16 -0.08 5.54
CA LEU A 70 -2.33 1.08 5.32
C LEU A 70 -1.18 0.77 4.37
N TYR A 71 -0.55 -0.40 4.54
CA TYR A 71 0.46 -0.89 3.60
C TYR A 71 -0.08 -0.99 2.17
N GLU A 72 -1.28 -1.56 1.98
CA GLU A 72 -1.93 -1.66 0.67
C GLU A 72 -2.19 -0.29 0.04
N VAL A 73 -2.55 0.71 0.83
CA VAL A 73 -2.74 2.10 0.35
C VAL A 73 -1.40 2.78 0.04
N PHE A 74 -0.33 2.39 0.74
CA PHE A 74 0.99 3.02 0.62
C PHE A 74 1.88 2.40 -0.47
N ILE A 75 1.63 1.15 -0.86
CA ILE A 75 2.47 0.40 -1.81
C ILE A 75 2.47 1.01 -3.23
N GLY A 76 1.47 1.82 -3.57
CA GLY A 76 1.46 2.59 -4.80
C GLY A 76 0.14 3.29 -5.09
N PRO A 77 0.07 4.10 -6.16
CA PRO A 77 -1.17 4.71 -6.60
C PRO A 77 -2.23 3.64 -6.87
N SER A 78 -3.47 3.90 -6.45
CA SER A 78 -4.55 2.90 -6.49
C SER A 78 -4.83 2.34 -7.89
N GLU A 79 -4.46 3.03 -8.96
CA GLU A 79 -4.68 2.65 -10.36
C GLU A 79 -3.54 1.82 -10.95
N GLN A 80 -2.38 1.76 -10.28
CA GLN A 80 -1.18 1.10 -10.81
C GLN A 80 -1.04 -0.32 -10.28
N THR A 81 -0.57 -1.19 -11.16
CA THR A 81 -0.23 -2.57 -10.78
C THR A 81 1.07 -2.56 -9.98
N THR A 82 1.02 -3.14 -8.78
CA THR A 82 2.14 -3.16 -7.84
C THR A 82 2.34 -4.57 -7.28
N SER A 83 3.57 -4.99 -7.04
CA SER A 83 3.87 -6.28 -6.41
C SER A 83 3.77 -6.20 -4.89
N PHE A 84 2.99 -7.09 -4.29
CA PHE A 84 3.04 -7.40 -2.86
C PHE A 84 4.29 -8.20 -2.58
N GLY A 85 5.10 -7.76 -1.64
CA GLY A 85 6.23 -8.57 -1.23
C GLY A 85 6.86 -8.10 0.06
N SER A 86 7.18 -9.06 0.91
CA SER A 86 8.25 -8.94 1.90
C SER A 86 9.56 -8.52 1.24
N HIS A 87 9.79 -8.91 -0.03
CA HIS A 87 10.98 -8.57 -0.83
C HIS A 87 10.61 -8.04 -2.25
N GLY A 88 9.48 -7.33 -2.37
CA GLY A 88 8.95 -6.84 -3.65
C GLY A 88 9.81 -5.72 -4.25
N VAL A 89 10.45 -6.00 -5.40
CA VAL A 89 11.32 -5.10 -6.18
C VAL A 89 12.31 -4.33 -5.30
N ARG A 90 13.45 -4.95 -4.96
CA ARG A 90 14.56 -4.27 -4.28
C ARG A 90 14.79 -2.89 -4.88
N ASN A 91 14.40 -1.87 -4.13
CA ASN A 91 14.74 -0.51 -4.46
C ASN A 91 15.98 -0.19 -3.63
N GLU A 92 17.15 -0.38 -4.24
CA GLU A 92 18.44 -0.15 -3.57
C GLU A 92 18.54 1.26 -2.96
N GLU A 93 17.83 2.25 -3.53
CA GLU A 93 17.78 3.61 -2.99
C GLU A 93 16.98 3.65 -1.67
N ILE A 94 15.83 2.97 -1.60
CA ILE A 94 15.00 2.87 -0.40
C ILE A 94 15.66 1.98 0.65
N GLU A 95 16.29 0.86 0.26
CA GLU A 95 17.02 -0.02 1.17
C GLU A 95 18.19 0.72 1.85
N LYS A 96 18.97 1.49 1.08
CA LYS A 96 20.04 2.33 1.64
C LYS A 96 19.48 3.42 2.55
N ALA A 97 18.40 4.10 2.14
CA ALA A 97 17.77 5.13 2.96
C ALA A 97 17.17 4.55 4.26
N HIS A 98 16.61 3.34 4.20
CA HIS A 98 16.08 2.61 5.34
C HIS A 98 17.18 2.24 6.34
N ALA A 99 18.26 1.62 5.86
CA ALA A 99 19.41 1.31 6.71
C ALA A 99 20.02 2.57 7.35
N GLU A 100 20.14 3.65 6.58
CA GLU A 100 20.63 4.94 7.06
C GLU A 100 19.73 5.53 8.16
N VAL A 101 18.39 5.53 7.96
CA VAL A 101 17.46 6.13 8.93
C VAL A 101 17.42 5.33 10.22
N VAL A 102 17.44 3.99 10.15
CA VAL A 102 17.45 3.11 11.33
C VAL A 102 18.67 3.40 12.21
N ILE A 103 19.86 3.46 11.61
CA ILE A 103 21.10 3.73 12.34
C ILE A 103 21.07 5.15 12.97
N LYS A 104 20.71 6.17 12.18
CA LYS A 104 20.68 7.57 12.64
C LYS A 104 19.67 7.77 13.76
N VAL A 105 18.43 7.31 13.57
CA VAL A 105 17.35 7.50 14.53
C VAL A 105 17.66 6.76 15.83
N SER A 106 18.20 5.54 15.77
CA SER A 106 18.62 4.80 16.96
C SER A 106 19.66 5.60 17.77
N ALA A 107 20.69 6.14 17.10
CA ALA A 107 21.70 6.97 17.76
C ALA A 107 21.14 8.31 18.30
N TYR A 108 20.10 8.85 17.67
CA TYR A 108 19.42 10.06 18.16
C TYR A 108 18.52 9.77 19.37
N TYR A 109 17.88 8.61 19.42
CA TYR A 109 17.13 8.17 20.60
C TYR A 109 18.06 7.97 21.81
N GLU A 110 19.22 7.33 21.62
CA GLU A 110 20.23 7.18 22.69
C GLU A 110 20.68 8.54 23.25
N LYS A 111 20.76 9.56 22.39
CA LYS A 111 21.17 10.93 22.77
C LYS A 111 19.99 11.84 23.12
N VAL A 112 18.76 11.30 23.14
CA VAL A 112 17.51 12.02 23.41
C VAL A 112 17.32 13.26 22.51
N LYS A 113 17.79 13.21 21.25
CA LYS A 113 17.67 14.29 20.27
C LYS A 113 16.40 14.14 19.43
N LEU A 114 15.24 14.30 20.08
CA LEU A 114 13.93 14.00 19.48
C LEU A 114 13.59 14.84 18.24
N ASN A 115 14.01 16.11 18.20
CA ASN A 115 13.84 16.96 17.03
C ASN A 115 14.56 16.39 15.79
N LEU A 116 15.76 15.83 15.96
CA LEU A 116 16.51 15.21 14.88
C LEU A 116 15.91 13.87 14.44
N VAL A 117 15.26 13.14 15.36
CA VAL A 117 14.48 11.94 15.02
C VAL A 117 13.35 12.31 14.06
N VAL A 118 12.54 13.30 14.42
CA VAL A 118 11.41 13.75 13.58
C VAL A 118 11.91 14.20 12.20
N SER A 119 12.96 15.02 12.15
CA SER A 119 13.54 15.45 10.86
C SER A 119 14.04 14.28 10.02
N SER A 120 14.69 13.28 10.62
CA SER A 120 15.20 12.11 9.90
C SER A 120 14.09 11.21 9.36
N LEU A 121 13.01 11.04 10.13
CA LEU A 121 11.83 10.29 9.69
C LEU A 121 11.09 11.02 8.54
N MET A 122 10.97 12.35 8.61
CA MET A 122 10.42 13.16 7.51
C MET A 122 11.28 13.07 6.24
N GLU A 123 12.60 13.15 6.37
CA GLU A 123 13.53 12.98 5.25
C GLU A 123 13.38 11.60 4.60
N PHE A 124 13.25 10.54 5.40
CA PHE A 124 13.03 9.18 4.91
C PHE A 124 11.72 9.05 4.12
N ILE A 125 10.62 9.58 4.66
CA ILE A 125 9.32 9.60 3.96
C ILE A 125 9.44 10.35 2.63
N ASN A 126 10.08 11.53 2.63
CA ASN A 126 10.28 12.31 1.41
C ASN A 126 11.11 11.55 0.36
N LYS A 127 12.18 10.85 0.77
CA LYS A 127 12.97 9.98 -0.11
C LYS A 127 12.11 8.86 -0.71
N CYS A 128 11.22 8.24 0.08
CA CYS A 128 10.30 7.21 -0.42
C CYS A 128 9.29 7.76 -1.44
N TYR A 129 8.77 8.98 -1.22
CA TYR A 129 7.87 9.64 -2.16
C TYR A 129 8.55 10.04 -3.48
N GLN A 130 9.82 10.43 -3.43
CA GLN A 130 10.62 10.87 -4.59
C GLN A 130 11.23 9.71 -5.39
N ALA A 131 11.26 8.50 -4.83
CA ALA A 131 11.81 7.33 -5.49
C ALA A 131 11.07 7.02 -6.80
N LYS A 132 11.83 6.71 -7.86
CA LYS A 132 11.26 6.35 -9.19
C LYS A 132 10.32 5.14 -9.11
N LYS A 133 10.61 4.21 -8.21
CA LYS A 133 9.75 3.10 -7.82
C LYS A 133 9.28 3.32 -6.39
N LYS A 134 8.01 3.69 -6.22
CA LYS A 134 7.37 3.94 -4.93
C LYS A 134 6.97 2.64 -4.22
N VAL A 135 7.86 1.66 -4.23
CA VAL A 135 7.61 0.33 -3.65
C VAL A 135 8.44 0.21 -2.38
N MET A 136 7.74 0.13 -1.25
CA MET A 136 8.33 -0.15 0.06
C MET A 136 7.97 -1.59 0.45
N SER A 137 8.92 -2.33 1.03
CA SER A 137 8.62 -3.64 1.60
C SER A 137 7.83 -3.48 2.89
N LEU A 138 7.01 -4.48 3.21
CA LEU A 138 6.27 -4.49 4.47
C LEU A 138 7.20 -4.45 5.69
N GLU A 139 8.41 -5.01 5.58
CA GLU A 139 9.45 -4.94 6.61
C GLU A 139 9.93 -3.50 6.86
N HIS A 140 10.23 -2.74 5.80
CA HIS A 140 10.64 -1.33 5.93
C HIS A 140 9.53 -0.47 6.56
N PHE A 141 8.27 -0.77 6.25
CA PHE A 141 7.13 -0.05 6.81
C PHE A 141 6.96 -0.33 8.31
N LEU A 142 7.10 -1.59 8.73
CA LEU A 142 7.04 -1.96 10.15
C LEU A 142 8.20 -1.38 10.95
N ASP A 143 9.41 -1.39 10.40
CA ASP A 143 10.56 -0.79 11.06
C ASP A 143 10.37 0.73 11.20
N PHE A 144 9.79 1.39 10.19
CA PHE A 144 9.38 2.79 10.32
C PHE A 144 8.37 3.01 11.46
N LEU A 145 7.33 2.17 11.59
CA LEU A 145 6.36 2.26 12.70
C LEU A 145 7.03 2.06 14.07
N LYS A 146 7.94 1.09 14.19
CA LYS A 146 8.72 0.87 15.43
C LYS A 146 9.56 2.10 15.78
N LEU A 147 10.18 2.73 14.78
CA LEU A 147 10.96 3.96 14.99
C LEU A 147 10.06 5.16 15.35
N LEU A 148 8.81 5.17 14.91
CA LEU A 148 7.84 6.24 15.20
C LEU A 148 7.14 6.06 16.56
N ASN A 149 6.97 4.83 17.04
CA ASN A 149 6.21 4.49 18.24
C ASN A 149 6.62 5.28 19.50
N PRO A 150 7.92 5.50 19.81
CA PRO A 150 8.31 6.32 20.97
C PRO A 150 7.85 7.78 20.91
N LEU A 151 7.52 8.30 19.73
CA LEU A 151 7.05 9.68 19.53
C LEU A 151 5.53 9.78 19.40
N ALA A 152 4.90 8.81 18.75
CA ALA A 152 3.47 8.83 18.44
C ALA A 152 2.79 7.48 18.71
N PRO A 153 2.78 7.02 19.98
CA PRO A 153 2.36 5.66 20.33
C PRO A 153 0.92 5.36 19.92
N HIS A 154 0.00 6.29 20.16
CA HIS A 154 -1.40 6.09 19.79
C HIS A 154 -1.59 5.90 18.28
N ILE A 155 -0.87 6.66 17.46
CA ILE A 155 -0.99 6.53 16.00
C ILE A 155 -0.40 5.19 15.57
N THR A 156 0.69 4.74 16.17
CA THR A 156 1.35 3.47 15.83
C THR A 156 0.70 2.24 16.45
N GLU A 157 -0.12 2.38 17.50
CA GLU A 157 -0.89 1.29 18.12
C GLU A 157 -2.26 1.12 17.47
N GLU A 158 -2.85 2.20 16.96
CA GLU A 158 -4.07 2.18 16.12
C GLU A 158 -3.78 1.75 14.67
N MET A 159 -2.50 1.66 14.30
CA MET A 159 -2.01 1.18 13.00
C MET A 159 -1.59 -0.27 13.11
#